data_AF-A0A4P5REM9-F1
#
_entry.id   AF-A0A4P5REM9-F1
#
_cell.length_a   1.000
_cell.length_b   1.000
_cell.length_c   1.000
_cell.angle_alpha   90.00
_cell.angle_beta   90.00
_cell.angle_gamma   90.00
#
_symmetry.space_group_name_H-M   'P 1'
#
loop_
_entity.id
_entity.type
_entity.pdbx_description
1 polymer ?
#
loop_
_entity_poly.entity_id
_entity_poly.type
_entity_poly.pdbx_seq_one_letter_code
_entity_poly.pdbx_strand_id
1 'polypeptide(L)'
;MSTINPELTIPASTESKPKIVVGFVCERSIPIQEMINQQKALSDDPNVKIVILPCSGMVKPSQMELALAQGAEATFVCGCAMGDCHYRTGNIMIKERLEGERNPKLRKSTDRTKVGMFFFTMKDKHPFLEALAKFKALAFKS
;
A
#
# COMPACT_ATOMS: atom_id res chain seq x y z
N MET A 1 48.45 -7.22 4.01
CA MET A 1 47.68 -8.40 4.44
C MET A 1 46.65 -7.93 5.46
N SER A 2 45.41 -8.36 5.24
CA SER A 2 44.17 -8.02 5.93
C SER A 2 44.26 -7.73 7.42
N THR A 3 43.56 -6.70 7.88
CA THR A 3 42.72 -6.79 9.09
C THR A 3 41.61 -5.74 8.98
N ILE A 4 40.51 -6.19 8.39
CA ILE A 4 39.19 -5.56 8.46
C ILE A 4 38.69 -5.84 9.88
N ASN A 5 38.41 -4.81 10.68
CA ASN A 5 37.67 -4.97 11.94
C ASN A 5 36.16 -4.88 11.65
N PRO A 6 35.38 -5.95 11.88
CA PRO A 6 33.96 -5.98 11.65
C PRO A 6 33.22 -5.82 12.98
N GLU A 7 32.76 -4.62 13.31
CA GLU A 7 31.79 -4.48 14.40
C GLU A 7 30.94 -3.24 14.21
N LEU A 8 30.00 -3.35 13.26
CA LEU A 8 28.80 -2.53 13.28
C LEU A 8 27.77 -3.30 14.12
N THR A 9 27.72 -2.96 15.40
CA THR A 9 26.69 -3.41 16.34
C THR A 9 25.33 -2.88 15.85
N ILE A 10 24.51 -3.78 15.31
CA ILE A 10 23.10 -3.51 15.03
C ILE A 10 22.37 -3.60 16.37
N PRO A 11 21.80 -2.51 16.91
CA PRO A 11 21.04 -2.62 18.16
C PRO A 11 19.80 -3.48 17.91
N ALA A 12 19.66 -4.50 18.74
CA ALA A 12 18.46 -5.30 18.88
C ALA A 12 17.27 -4.39 19.19
N SER A 13 16.28 -4.35 18.30
CA SER A 13 14.98 -3.75 18.57
C SER A 13 13.91 -4.83 18.48
N THR A 14 13.53 -5.35 19.66
CA THR A 14 12.23 -5.95 20.01
C THR A 14 11.53 -6.78 18.93
N GLU A 15 11.55 -8.10 19.11
CA GLU A 15 10.70 -9.08 18.42
C GLU A 15 9.21 -8.79 18.64
N SER A 16 8.68 -7.86 17.85
CA SER A 16 7.28 -7.79 17.48
C SER A 16 7.22 -8.15 16.01
N LYS A 17 6.38 -9.12 15.64
CA LYS A 17 6.23 -9.57 14.25
C LYS A 17 6.12 -8.33 13.33
N PRO A 18 6.96 -8.19 12.29
CA PRO A 18 6.95 -6.98 11.48
C PRO A 18 5.56 -6.82 10.85
N LYS A 19 4.90 -5.70 11.15
CA LYS A 19 3.56 -5.41 10.64
C LYS A 19 3.67 -4.96 9.19
N ILE A 20 3.59 -5.93 8.28
CA ILE A 20 3.72 -5.71 6.85
C ILE A 20 2.42 -5.12 6.29
N VAL A 21 2.54 -4.09 5.46
CA VAL A 21 1.43 -3.50 4.72
C VAL A 21 1.68 -3.65 3.22
N VAL A 22 0.69 -4.12 2.48
CA VAL A 22 0.79 -4.29 1.02
C VAL A 22 -0.04 -3.23 0.30
N GLY A 23 0.60 -2.39 -0.49
CA GLY A 23 -0.02 -1.34 -1.28
C GLY A 23 -0.08 -1.68 -2.76
N PHE A 24 -1.26 -1.59 -3.37
CA PHE A 24 -1.44 -1.64 -4.81
C PHE A 24 -1.51 -0.21 -5.35
N VAL A 25 -0.50 0.23 -6.10
CA VAL A 25 -0.36 1.64 -6.48
C VAL A 25 -0.41 1.79 -8.00
N CYS A 26 -1.26 2.70 -8.46
CA CYS A 26 -1.28 3.15 -9.85
C CYS A 26 -0.01 3.95 -10.16
N GLU A 27 0.73 3.57 -11.20
CA GLU A 27 2.00 4.23 -11.60
C GLU A 27 1.84 5.73 -11.88
N ARG A 28 0.62 6.18 -12.22
CA ARG A 28 0.30 7.58 -12.56
C ARG A 28 -0.35 8.36 -11.41
N SER A 29 -0.55 7.75 -10.25
CA SER A 29 -1.26 8.40 -9.13
C SER A 29 -0.35 9.29 -8.30
N ILE A 30 0.86 8.84 -8.03
CA ILE A 30 1.89 9.51 -7.23
C ILE A 30 3.24 9.18 -7.87
N PRO A 31 4.33 9.91 -7.57
CA PRO A 31 5.67 9.61 -8.08
C PRO A 31 6.26 8.36 -7.41
N ILE A 32 5.56 7.22 -7.49
CA ILE A 32 5.86 6.00 -6.74
C ILE A 32 7.24 5.46 -7.09
N GLN A 33 7.69 5.63 -8.33
CA GLN A 33 8.97 5.13 -8.81
C GLN A 33 10.16 5.79 -8.08
N GLU A 34 10.00 7.02 -7.61
CA GLU A 34 11.00 7.75 -6.82
C GLU A 34 10.90 7.43 -5.31
N MET A 35 9.79 6.84 -4.90
CA MET A 35 9.49 6.55 -3.49
C MET A 35 9.82 5.11 -3.09
N ILE A 36 10.07 4.22 -4.05
CA ILE A 36 10.39 2.81 -3.79
C ILE A 36 11.88 2.51 -3.90
N ASN A 37 12.33 1.51 -3.15
CA ASN A 37 13.66 0.93 -3.27
C ASN A 37 13.70 -0.25 -4.27
N GLN A 38 14.89 -0.83 -4.47
CA GLN A 38 15.10 -1.95 -5.40
C GLN A 38 14.26 -3.19 -5.06
N GLN A 39 13.86 -3.35 -3.80
CA GLN A 39 13.03 -4.44 -3.30
C GLN A 39 11.52 -4.12 -3.35
N LYS A 40 11.12 -3.06 -4.05
CA LYS A 40 9.73 -2.58 -4.14
C LYS A 40 9.09 -2.29 -2.78
N ALA A 41 9.90 -1.87 -1.80
CA ALA A 41 9.40 -1.34 -0.55
C ALA A 41 9.53 0.19 -0.55
N LEU A 42 8.70 0.87 0.24
CA LEU A 42 8.79 2.32 0.38
C LEU A 42 10.12 2.69 1.03
N SER A 43 10.82 3.68 0.49
CA SER A 43 12.11 4.15 1.04
C SER A 43 11.97 4.70 2.46
N ASP A 44 10.85 5.37 2.75
CA ASP A 44 10.52 5.89 4.09
C ASP A 44 10.08 4.81 5.09
N ASP A 45 9.61 3.66 4.59
CA ASP A 45 9.12 2.56 5.43
C ASP A 45 9.28 1.18 4.75
N PRO A 46 10.34 0.41 5.10
CA PRO A 46 10.62 -0.87 4.48
C PRO A 46 9.57 -1.97 4.76
N ASN A 47 8.66 -1.76 5.73
CA ASN A 47 7.54 -2.67 6.02
C ASN A 47 6.37 -2.50 5.06
N VAL A 48 6.34 -1.41 4.29
CA VAL A 48 5.33 -1.15 3.26
C VAL A 48 5.85 -1.69 1.93
N LYS A 49 5.26 -2.79 1.46
CA LYS A 49 5.57 -3.39 0.16
C LYS A 49 4.60 -2.87 -0.89
N ILE A 50 5.12 -2.44 -2.03
CA ILE A 50 4.35 -1.81 -3.09
C ILE A 50 4.31 -2.70 -4.33
N VAL A 51 3.11 -2.93 -4.83
CA VAL A 51 2.83 -3.53 -6.13
C VAL A 51 2.40 -2.41 -7.06
N ILE A 52 3.26 -2.07 -8.01
CA ILE A 52 2.97 -1.06 -9.03
C ILE A 52 2.13 -1.71 -10.14
N LEU A 53 1.07 -1.01 -10.53
CA LEU A 53 0.15 -1.39 -11.60
C LEU A 53 -0.06 -0.19 -12.52
N PRO A 54 -0.36 -0.37 -13.81
CA PRO A 54 -0.62 0.75 -14.70
C PRO A 54 -1.90 1.51 -14.31
N CYS A 55 -2.87 0.84 -13.69
CA CYS A 55 -4.09 1.46 -13.17
C CYS A 55 -4.62 0.76 -11.92
N SER A 56 -5.17 1.53 -10.98
CA SER A 56 -5.88 1.01 -9.80
C SER A 56 -7.11 0.18 -10.16
N GLY A 57 -7.72 0.40 -11.33
CA GLY A 57 -8.88 -0.36 -11.80
C GLY A 57 -8.59 -1.84 -12.11
N MET A 58 -7.31 -2.20 -12.27
CA MET A 58 -6.90 -3.60 -12.46
C MET A 58 -6.88 -4.40 -11.15
N VAL A 59 -6.86 -3.70 -10.01
CA VAL A 59 -6.90 -4.34 -8.69
C VAL A 59 -8.24 -5.05 -8.53
N LYS A 60 -8.17 -6.34 -8.21
CA LYS A 60 -9.33 -7.12 -7.78
C LYS A 60 -9.32 -7.17 -6.24
N PRO A 61 -10.48 -7.02 -5.58
CA PRO A 61 -10.55 -7.16 -4.12
C PRO A 61 -9.99 -8.49 -3.61
N SER A 62 -10.11 -9.58 -4.39
CA SER A 62 -9.51 -10.87 -4.06
C SER A 62 -7.98 -10.84 -3.94
N GLN A 63 -7.28 -9.94 -4.64
CA GLN A 63 -5.84 -9.76 -4.49
C GLN A 63 -5.48 -9.10 -3.16
N MET A 64 -6.31 -8.15 -2.70
CA MET A 64 -6.15 -7.51 -1.40
C MET A 64 -6.42 -8.51 -0.28
N GLU A 65 -7.46 -9.32 -0.42
CA GLU A 65 -7.77 -10.39 0.54
C GLU A 65 -6.69 -11.46 0.59
N LEU A 66 -6.12 -11.83 -0.55
CA LEU A 66 -5.01 -12.77 -0.60
C LEU A 66 -3.79 -12.23 0.15
N ALA A 67 -3.47 -10.95 0.01
CA ALA A 67 -2.37 -10.33 0.75
C ALA A 67 -2.62 -10.36 2.27
N LEU A 68 -3.85 -10.07 2.72
CA LEU A 68 -4.21 -10.22 4.14
C LEU A 68 -4.07 -11.68 4.61
N ALA A 69 -4.54 -12.64 3.82
CA ALA A 69 -4.43 -14.07 4.14
C ALA A 69 -2.98 -14.58 4.17
N GLN A 70 -2.08 -13.97 3.39
CA GLN A 70 -0.64 -14.27 3.39
C GLN A 70 0.11 -13.64 4.57
N GLY A 71 -0.57 -12.94 5.47
CA GLY A 71 0.00 -12.38 6.68
C GLY A 71 0.34 -10.89 6.61
N ALA A 72 -0.15 -10.17 5.61
CA ALA A 72 -0.17 -8.70 5.67
C ALA A 72 -1.16 -8.26 6.76
N GLU A 73 -0.76 -7.29 7.58
CA GLU A 73 -1.62 -6.71 8.61
C GLU A 73 -2.69 -5.81 7.98
N ALA A 74 -2.31 -5.12 6.90
CA ALA A 74 -3.21 -4.24 6.16
C ALA A 74 -2.87 -4.22 4.68
N THR A 75 -3.86 -3.86 3.88
CA THR A 75 -3.70 -3.66 2.45
C THR A 75 -4.33 -2.34 2.03
N PHE A 76 -3.80 -1.71 0.99
CA PHE A 76 -4.43 -0.52 0.45
C PHE A 76 -4.33 -0.45 -1.06
N VAL A 77 -5.20 0.35 -1.67
CA VAL A 77 -5.08 0.74 -3.06
C VAL A 77 -4.86 2.24 -3.17
N CYS A 78 -3.94 2.66 -4.04
CA CYS A 78 -3.72 4.05 -4.39
C CYS A 78 -4.03 4.26 -5.88
N GLY A 79 -4.96 5.16 -6.16
CA GLY A 79 -5.38 5.53 -7.50
C GLY A 79 -5.19 7.03 -7.77
N CYS A 80 -5.39 7.44 -9.02
CA CYS A 80 -5.43 8.85 -9.37
C CYS A 80 -6.60 9.55 -8.66
N ALA A 81 -6.48 10.85 -8.43
CA ALA A 81 -7.54 11.69 -7.88
C ALA A 81 -8.86 11.50 -8.64
N MET A 82 -9.98 11.60 -7.91
CA MET A 82 -11.32 11.41 -8.47
C MET A 82 -11.58 12.43 -9.59
N GLY A 83 -12.02 11.94 -10.75
CA GLY A 83 -12.22 12.77 -11.96
C GLY A 83 -10.97 12.95 -12.85
N ASP A 84 -9.77 12.66 -12.35
CA ASP A 84 -8.50 12.82 -13.10
C ASP A 84 -7.84 11.46 -13.40
N CYS A 85 -8.64 10.44 -13.68
CA CYS A 85 -8.11 9.13 -14.03
C CYS A 85 -7.62 9.10 -15.47
N HIS A 86 -6.36 8.71 -15.68
CA HIS A 86 -5.80 8.51 -17.02
C HIS A 86 -6.63 7.54 -17.87
N TYR A 87 -7.15 6.48 -17.24
CA TYR A 87 -8.00 5.47 -17.87
C TYR A 87 -9.51 5.76 -17.70
N ARG A 88 -9.88 7.03 -17.50
CA ARG A 88 -11.24 7.57 -17.34
C ARG A 88 -11.95 7.16 -16.05
N THR A 89 -12.14 5.87 -15.79
CA THR A 89 -13.01 5.38 -14.71
C THR A 89 -12.35 4.35 -13.78
N GLY A 90 -11.07 4.03 -13.97
CA GLY A 90 -10.40 2.98 -13.20
C GLY A 90 -10.36 3.22 -11.68
N ASN A 91 -10.22 4.47 -11.23
CA ASN A 91 -10.30 4.85 -9.83
C ASN A 91 -11.72 4.75 -9.25
N ILE A 92 -12.74 5.14 -10.04
CA ILE A 92 -14.15 5.00 -9.67
C ILE A 92 -14.50 3.52 -9.53
N MET A 93 -14.10 2.68 -10.50
CA MET A 93 -14.39 1.25 -10.48
C MET A 93 -13.83 0.55 -9.24
N ILE A 94 -12.61 0.89 -8.79
CA ILE A 94 -12.05 0.27 -7.60
C ILE A 94 -12.74 0.77 -6.32
N LYS A 95 -13.10 2.07 -6.27
CA LYS A 95 -13.90 2.62 -5.16
C LYS A 95 -15.23 1.88 -5.02
N GLU A 96 -16.00 1.78 -6.11
CA GLU A 96 -17.28 1.06 -6.15
C GLU A 96 -17.13 -0.42 -5.74
N ARG A 97 -16.02 -1.08 -6.10
CA ARG A 97 -15.76 -2.48 -5.72
C ARG A 97 -15.50 -2.66 -4.22
N LEU A 98 -14.73 -1.74 -3.63
CA LEU A 98 -14.40 -1.78 -2.20
C LEU A 98 -15.57 -1.33 -1.32
N GLU A 99 -16.39 -0.39 -1.79
CA GLU A 99 -17.64 0.01 -1.15
C GLU A 99 -18.74 -1.06 -1.26
N GLY A 100 -18.59 -1.98 -2.21
CA GLY A 100 -19.53 -3.08 -2.43
C GLY A 100 -20.70 -2.70 -3.34
N GLU A 101 -20.57 -1.64 -4.11
CA GLU A 101 -21.53 -1.22 -5.14
C GLU A 101 -21.33 -2.05 -6.42
N ARG A 102 -20.09 -2.45 -6.73
CA ARG A 102 -19.72 -3.15 -7.97
C ARG A 102 -19.05 -4.50 -7.73
N ASN A 103 -19.35 -5.50 -8.57
CA ASN A 103 -18.63 -6.79 -8.57
C ASN A 103 -17.28 -6.71 -9.31
N PRO A 104 -16.25 -7.48 -8.91
CA PRO A 104 -16.15 -8.28 -7.68
C PRO A 104 -16.01 -7.39 -6.43
N LYS A 105 -16.59 -7.83 -5.31
CA LYS A 105 -16.63 -7.12 -4.02
C LYS A 105 -15.70 -7.80 -3.01
N LEU A 106 -15.38 -7.12 -1.92
CA LEU A 106 -14.80 -7.75 -0.73
C LEU A 106 -15.79 -8.76 -0.12
N ARG A 107 -15.26 -9.87 0.38
CA ARG A 107 -15.99 -10.84 1.20
C ARG A 107 -16.47 -10.14 2.47
N LYS A 108 -17.66 -10.52 2.94
CA LYS A 108 -18.25 -9.96 4.17
C LYS A 108 -17.41 -10.26 5.43
N SER A 109 -16.59 -11.31 5.39
CA SER A 109 -15.67 -11.68 6.46
C SER A 109 -14.41 -10.82 6.50
N THR A 110 -14.12 -10.05 5.46
CA THR A 110 -12.90 -9.24 5.38
C THR A 110 -13.08 -7.98 6.23
N ASP A 111 -12.16 -7.76 7.16
CA ASP A 111 -12.16 -6.57 7.99
C ASP A 111 -11.85 -5.33 7.15
N ARG A 112 -12.83 -4.44 7.05
CA ARG A 112 -12.73 -3.21 6.26
C ARG A 112 -11.73 -2.22 6.87
N THR A 113 -11.43 -2.30 8.16
CA THR A 113 -10.44 -1.42 8.80
C THR A 113 -9.02 -1.70 8.30
N LYS A 114 -8.77 -2.93 7.83
CA LYS A 114 -7.49 -3.38 7.27
C LYS A 114 -7.36 -3.11 5.77
N VAL A 115 -8.37 -2.49 5.15
CA VAL A 115 -8.40 -2.17 3.72
C VAL A 115 -8.49 -0.66 3.53
N GLY A 116 -7.41 -0.06 3.04
CA GLY A 116 -7.32 1.37 2.76
C GLY A 116 -7.59 1.69 1.28
N MET A 117 -8.14 2.87 1.03
CA MET A 117 -8.23 3.44 -0.32
C MET A 117 -7.73 4.88 -0.32
N PHE A 118 -6.87 5.20 -1.27
CA PHE A 118 -6.24 6.51 -1.41
C PHE A 118 -6.34 6.99 -2.84
N PHE A 119 -6.60 8.29 -3.02
CA PHE A 119 -6.73 8.91 -4.33
C PHE A 119 -5.96 10.22 -4.34
N PHE A 120 -4.90 10.28 -5.14
CA PHE A 120 -3.92 11.35 -5.14
C PHE A 120 -3.49 11.73 -6.56
N THR A 121 -2.85 12.89 -6.70
CA THR A 121 -2.20 13.33 -7.92
C THR A 121 -0.67 13.20 -7.81
N MET A 122 0.03 13.32 -8.94
CA MET A 122 1.50 13.24 -9.01
C MET A 122 2.23 14.27 -8.14
N LYS A 123 1.53 15.29 -7.62
CA LYS A 123 2.11 16.30 -6.72
C LYS A 123 1.97 15.94 -5.24
N ASP A 124 1.11 14.98 -4.90
CA ASP A 124 0.68 14.72 -3.53
C ASP A 124 1.56 13.69 -2.80
N LYS A 125 2.88 13.81 -2.89
CA LYS A 125 3.82 12.92 -2.20
C LYS A 125 3.68 13.00 -0.68
N HIS A 126 3.71 14.21 -0.12
CA HIS A 126 3.63 14.41 1.33
C HIS A 126 2.24 14.03 1.90
N PRO A 127 1.12 14.45 1.29
CA PRO A 127 -0.22 14.00 1.70
C PRO A 127 -0.36 12.48 1.70
N PHE A 128 0.22 11.78 0.72
CA PHE A 128 0.21 10.32 0.67
C PHE A 128 0.92 9.71 1.87
N LEU A 129 2.11 10.19 2.23
CA LEU A 129 2.87 9.69 3.38
C LEU A 129 2.12 9.92 4.70
N GLU A 130 1.49 11.09 4.85
CA GLU A 130 0.68 11.40 6.03
C GLU A 130 -0.56 10.50 6.12
N ALA A 131 -1.26 10.30 5.01
CA ALA A 131 -2.42 9.42 4.94
C ALA A 131 -2.03 7.95 5.25
N LEU A 132 -0.88 7.50 4.74
CA LEU A 132 -0.34 6.17 5.03
C LEU A 132 -0.01 6.00 6.52
N ALA A 133 0.61 7.00 7.15
CA ALA A 133 0.90 6.98 8.59
C ALA A 133 -0.38 6.88 9.42
N LYS A 134 -1.41 7.67 9.09
CA LYS A 134 -2.73 7.61 9.74
C LYS A 134 -3.40 6.25 9.55
N PHE A 135 -3.35 5.70 8.34
CA PHE A 135 -3.92 4.38 8.04
C PHE A 135 -3.21 3.27 8.81
N LYS A 136 -1.88 3.28 8.87
CA LYS A 136 -1.11 2.33 9.69
C LYS A 136 -1.51 2.41 11.16
N ALA A 137 -1.66 3.60 11.71
CA ALA A 137 -2.08 3.78 13.10
C ALA A 137 -3.48 3.21 13.38
N LEU A 138 -4.40 3.31 12.42
CA LEU A 138 -5.74 2.73 12.51
C LEU A 138 -5.70 1.21 12.38
N ALA A 139 -5.04 0.68 11.35
CA ALA A 139 -5.01 -0.74 11.06
C ALA A 139 -4.25 -1.55 12.13
N PHE A 140 -3.27 -0.96 12.80
CA PHE A 140 -2.46 -1.63 13.82
C PHE A 140 -3.04 -1.61 15.23
N LYS A 141 -4.15 -0.87 15.43
CA LYS A 141 -4.83 -0.73 16.72
C LYS A 141 -5.87 -1.84 16.97
N SER A 142 -6.25 -2.58 15.92
CA SER A 142 -7.23 -3.68 15.97
C SER A 142 -6.60 -5.03 16.29
#